data_AF-M7BQ44-F1
#
_entry.id   AF-M7BQ44-F1
#
_cell.length_a   1.000
_cell.length_b   1.000
_cell.length_c   1.000
_cell.angle_alpha   90.00
_cell.angle_beta   90.00
_cell.angle_gamma   90.00
#
_symmetry.space_group_name_H-M   'P 1'
#
loop_
_entity.id
_entity.type
_entity.pdbx_description
1 polymer ?
#
loop_
_entity_poly.entity_id
_entity_poly.type
_entity_poly.pdbx_seq_one_letter_code
_entity_poly.pdbx_strand_id
1 'polypeptide(L)'
;MLATTYGGGPISSILVNRFGSRPVVIFGGLLCGIGMISAAFCTSILQLYICVGVISGFGLALNLQPSVIIIGKYFLKRRPIANGLAMAGSPVMLCTLAPLNQFLFDNFGWRGSFFILGAILLNCCVAGALFRPIGMAADPAQKQTIKQAEKTVKEQSNKSSVEMVHPKTVSLLSGTEEEEDKDCCEKFNKYLDFSLFKHRGFLIYLIGNVLMFLGFFAPIVFLAPYAKHLGVDEYSAAFLLSILAIVDMIARPTTGIIANSKWVRPKIQYFFSFSIAFNGACHLLCPLATGYTGLVIYAVFFGLAFGMVCAMLFETLMDLVGAARFTSAVGLVTIVECCTILLGPPIGGTLIDTFGDYKYMFIKCGAVMVLAGTFLFIMNYYNYRMLAKEEKERKAMEETLKDNKHIRTETEDGNIWAKEKMQDGPEVEPLRDEKEGLKKEVNGKSEV
;
A
#
# COMPACT_ATOMS: atom_id res chain seq x y z
N MET A 1 3.87 18.46 8.40
CA MET A 1 4.92 17.43 8.18
C MET A 1 4.29 16.10 7.80
N LEU A 2 3.57 15.40 8.70
CA LEU A 2 2.96 14.09 8.41
C LEU A 2 2.05 14.10 7.17
N ALA A 3 1.15 15.08 7.07
CA ALA A 3 0.29 15.25 5.89
C ALA A 3 1.11 15.32 4.58
N THR A 4 2.12 16.19 4.53
CA THR A 4 3.02 16.32 3.38
C THR A 4 3.77 15.02 3.06
N THR A 5 4.19 14.27 4.09
CA THR A 5 4.86 12.98 3.91
C THR A 5 3.97 11.95 3.23
N TYR A 6 2.70 11.85 3.63
CA TYR A 6 1.73 10.92 3.05
C TYR A 6 1.25 11.39 1.67
N GLY A 7 0.99 12.68 1.50
CA GLY A 7 0.59 13.28 0.22
C GLY A 7 1.71 13.24 -0.84
N GLY A 8 2.97 13.25 -0.44
CA GLY A 8 4.13 13.18 -1.34
C GLY A 8 4.46 11.78 -1.88
N GLY A 9 3.79 10.72 -1.40
CA GLY A 9 4.05 9.34 -1.78
C GLY A 9 3.97 9.05 -3.30
N PRO A 10 2.88 9.43 -4.01
CA PRO A 10 2.76 9.24 -5.45
C PRO A 10 3.83 9.96 -6.25
N ILE A 11 4.13 11.21 -5.86
CA ILE A 11 5.18 12.02 -6.48
C ILE A 11 6.53 11.30 -6.31
N SER A 12 6.83 10.84 -5.10
CA SER A 12 8.05 10.06 -4.84
C SER A 12 8.13 8.80 -5.70
N SER A 13 7.04 8.06 -5.86
CA SER A 13 6.98 6.86 -6.72
C SER A 13 7.35 7.18 -8.17
N ILE A 14 6.82 8.28 -8.72
CA ILE A 14 7.12 8.73 -10.09
C ILE A 14 8.60 9.10 -10.23
N LEU A 15 9.15 9.88 -9.28
CA LEU A 15 10.57 10.24 -9.28
C LEU A 15 11.48 9.01 -9.22
N VAL A 16 11.14 8.01 -8.40
CA VAL A 16 11.91 6.75 -8.29
C VAL A 16 11.93 5.99 -9.60
N ASN A 17 10.83 5.98 -10.35
CA ASN A 17 10.77 5.29 -11.63
C ASN A 17 11.57 6.01 -12.72
N ARG A 18 11.65 7.35 -12.67
CA ARG A 18 12.40 8.15 -13.65
C ARG A 18 13.89 8.20 -13.36
N PHE A 19 14.27 8.41 -12.09
CA PHE A 19 15.66 8.68 -11.69
C PHE A 19 16.31 7.53 -10.89
N GLY A 20 15.53 6.53 -10.46
CA GLY A 20 16.00 5.45 -9.58
C GLY A 20 15.88 5.79 -8.09
N SER A 21 15.92 4.77 -7.22
CA SER A 21 15.69 4.94 -5.78
C SER A 21 16.81 5.70 -5.06
N ARG A 22 18.08 5.48 -5.44
CA ARG A 22 19.25 6.07 -4.77
C ARG A 22 19.28 7.61 -4.82
N PRO A 23 19.24 8.26 -6.00
CA PRO A 23 19.30 9.73 -6.07
C PRO A 23 18.10 10.40 -5.39
N VAL A 24 16.91 9.77 -5.47
CA VAL A 24 15.69 10.31 -4.83
C VAL A 24 15.82 10.35 -3.31
N VAL A 25 16.35 9.30 -2.69
CA VAL A 25 16.55 9.25 -1.23
C VAL A 25 17.64 10.23 -0.78
N ILE A 26 18.75 10.33 -1.53
CA ILE A 26 19.81 11.30 -1.21
C ILE A 26 19.28 12.73 -1.28
N PHE A 27 18.55 13.07 -2.35
CA PHE A 27 17.91 14.37 -2.49
C PHE A 27 16.88 14.63 -1.39
N GLY A 28 16.05 13.64 -1.06
CA GLY A 28 15.09 13.72 0.04
C GLY A 28 15.76 13.97 1.39
N GLY A 29 16.88 13.30 1.68
CA GLY A 29 17.67 13.49 2.91
C GLY A 29 18.27 14.89 3.01
N LEU A 30 18.83 15.41 1.91
CA LEU A 30 19.32 16.80 1.84
C LEU A 30 18.18 17.79 2.10
N LEU A 31 17.03 17.58 1.48
CA LEU A 31 15.85 18.42 1.64
C LEU A 31 15.34 18.40 3.10
N CYS A 32 15.31 17.23 3.74
CA CYS A 32 14.96 17.10 5.17
C CYS A 32 15.91 17.89 6.06
N GLY A 33 17.22 17.69 5.87
CA GLY A 33 18.26 18.35 6.65
C GLY A 33 18.22 19.87 6.50
N ILE A 34 18.15 20.36 5.25
CA ILE A 34 18.03 21.79 4.95
C ILE A 34 16.76 22.36 5.58
N GLY A 35 15.60 21.71 5.42
CA GLY A 35 14.34 22.18 6.01
C GLY A 35 14.41 22.32 7.54
N MET A 36 15.05 21.37 8.23
CA MET A 36 15.20 21.41 9.68
C MET A 36 16.27 22.41 10.15
N ILE A 37 17.38 22.55 9.43
CA ILE A 37 18.41 23.55 9.74
C ILE A 37 17.85 24.97 9.51
N SER A 38 17.12 25.19 8.42
CA SER A 38 16.44 26.47 8.15
C SER A 38 15.39 26.80 9.21
N ALA A 39 14.74 25.80 9.81
CA ALA A 39 13.79 26.00 10.91
C ALA A 39 14.44 26.66 12.15
N ALA A 40 15.73 26.42 12.40
CA ALA A 40 16.46 27.04 13.50
C ALA A 40 16.57 28.58 13.38
N PHE A 41 16.48 29.12 12.15
CA PHE A 41 16.58 30.55 11.87
C PHE A 41 15.22 31.24 11.67
N CYS A 42 14.12 30.48 11.74
CA CYS A 42 12.79 31.03 11.55
C CYS A 42 12.40 31.99 12.67
N THR A 43 11.77 33.10 12.30
CA THR A 43 11.26 34.13 13.23
C THR A 43 9.74 34.19 13.27
N SER A 44 9.05 33.45 12.39
CA SER A 44 7.59 33.36 12.32
C SER A 44 7.12 31.91 12.29
N ILE A 45 5.94 31.65 12.87
CA ILE A 45 5.28 30.33 12.86
C ILE A 45 4.98 29.87 11.43
N LEU A 46 4.64 30.80 10.53
CA LEU A 46 4.39 30.46 9.12
C LEU A 46 5.66 29.93 8.45
N GLN A 47 6.83 30.52 8.75
CA GLN A 47 8.11 30.03 8.24
C GLN A 47 8.41 28.62 8.77
N LEU A 48 8.11 28.35 10.05
CA LEU A 48 8.23 27.01 10.62
C LEU A 48 7.31 25.98 9.92
N TYR A 49 6.07 26.36 9.59
CA TYR A 49 5.17 25.49 8.83
C TYR A 49 5.71 25.17 7.43
N ILE A 50 6.34 26.14 6.76
CA ILE A 50 6.94 25.91 5.45
C ILE A 50 8.18 25.01 5.58
N CYS A 51 9.12 25.35 6.47
CA CYS A 51 10.38 24.62 6.64
C CYS A 51 10.19 23.20 7.18
N VAL A 52 9.62 23.05 8.37
CA VAL A 52 9.42 21.74 9.02
C VAL A 52 8.24 21.00 8.38
N GLY A 53 7.17 21.73 8.06
CA GLY A 53 5.94 21.12 7.58
C GLY A 53 6.02 20.67 6.14
N VAL A 54 6.40 21.56 5.22
CA VAL A 54 6.39 21.30 3.77
C VAL A 54 7.72 20.74 3.31
N ILE A 55 8.83 21.46 3.52
CA ILE A 55 10.15 21.09 2.98
C ILE A 55 10.62 19.77 3.59
N SER A 56 10.71 19.68 4.92
CA SER A 56 11.12 18.44 5.59
C SER A 56 10.08 17.32 5.41
N GLY A 57 8.78 17.64 5.39
CA GLY A 57 7.73 16.65 5.15
C GLY A 57 7.81 16.00 3.76
N PHE A 58 8.05 16.79 2.72
CA PHE A 58 8.26 16.30 1.35
C PHE A 58 9.57 15.52 1.22
N GLY A 59 10.65 16.01 1.85
CA GLY A 59 11.89 15.26 1.94
C GLY A 59 11.71 13.88 2.58
N LEU A 60 10.88 13.78 3.63
CA LEU A 60 10.56 12.50 4.28
C LEU A 60 9.76 11.59 3.35
N ALA A 61 8.86 12.12 2.52
CA ALA A 61 8.15 11.33 1.50
C ALA A 61 9.14 10.69 0.51
N LEU A 62 10.13 11.48 0.08
CA LEU A 62 11.22 11.03 -0.80
C LEU A 62 12.20 10.05 -0.14
N ASN A 63 12.16 9.88 1.18
CA ASN A 63 12.90 8.83 1.88
C ASN A 63 12.04 7.58 2.11
N LEU A 64 10.78 7.75 2.51
CA LEU A 64 9.90 6.66 2.92
C LEU A 64 9.50 5.78 1.72
N GLN A 65 8.99 6.38 0.65
CA GLN A 65 8.45 5.62 -0.48
C GLN A 65 9.51 4.79 -1.22
N PRO A 66 10.71 5.31 -1.56
CA PRO A 66 11.71 4.50 -2.25
C PRO A 66 12.25 3.36 -1.39
N SER A 67 12.28 3.54 -0.07
CA SER A 67 12.69 2.51 0.90
C SER A 67 11.75 1.30 0.86
N VAL A 68 10.43 1.53 0.78
CA VAL A 68 9.46 0.43 0.64
C VAL A 68 9.60 -0.26 -0.72
N ILE A 69 9.79 0.50 -1.80
CA ILE A 69 9.93 -0.04 -3.16
C ILE A 69 11.18 -0.92 -3.29
N ILE A 70 12.33 -0.49 -2.77
CA ILE A 70 13.59 -1.25 -2.93
C ILE A 70 13.56 -2.56 -2.15
N ILE A 71 12.95 -2.60 -0.97
CA ILE A 71 12.76 -3.83 -0.19
C ILE A 71 11.93 -4.85 -1.00
N GLY A 72 10.86 -4.39 -1.63
CA GLY A 72 10.00 -5.23 -2.48
C GLY A 72 10.70 -5.76 -3.74
N LYS A 73 11.73 -5.06 -4.24
CA LYS A 73 12.58 -5.51 -5.36
C LYS A 73 13.66 -6.51 -4.92
N TYR A 74 14.29 -6.30 -3.77
CA TYR A 74 15.37 -7.15 -3.26
C TYR A 74 14.87 -8.49 -2.72
N PHE A 75 13.82 -8.45 -1.91
CA PHE A 75 13.27 -9.63 -1.28
C PHE A 75 11.98 -9.98 -2.00
N LEU A 76 11.92 -11.14 -2.65
CA LEU A 76 10.67 -11.67 -3.24
C LEU A 76 10.05 -12.73 -2.33
N LYS A 77 10.87 -13.66 -1.84
CA LYS A 77 10.45 -14.80 -1.01
C LYS A 77 10.20 -14.44 0.47
N ARG A 78 10.94 -13.46 1.01
CA ARG A 78 10.87 -13.02 2.42
C ARG A 78 10.38 -11.57 2.57
N ARG A 79 9.51 -11.11 1.65
CA ARG A 79 8.94 -9.74 1.66
C ARG A 79 8.33 -9.32 2.99
N PRO A 80 7.48 -10.14 3.65
CA PRO A 80 6.83 -9.72 4.88
C PRO A 80 7.83 -9.51 6.03
N ILE A 81 8.88 -10.34 6.11
CA ILE A 81 9.93 -10.24 7.14
C ILE A 81 10.76 -8.97 6.94
N ALA A 82 11.15 -8.68 5.70
CA ALA A 82 11.94 -7.49 5.38
C ALA A 82 11.16 -6.19 5.62
N ASN A 83 9.90 -6.13 5.19
CA ASN A 83 9.00 -5.01 5.48
C ASN A 83 8.77 -4.87 7.00
N GLY A 84 8.55 -5.97 7.71
CA GLY A 84 8.39 -5.98 9.17
C GLY A 84 9.60 -5.38 9.89
N LEU A 85 10.82 -5.79 9.51
CA LEU A 85 12.05 -5.26 10.10
C LEU A 85 12.25 -3.76 9.79
N ALA A 86 12.00 -3.34 8.55
CA ALA A 86 12.08 -1.93 8.18
C ALA A 86 11.07 -1.06 8.94
N MET A 87 9.84 -1.54 9.14
CA MET A 87 8.81 -0.83 9.89
C MET A 87 9.07 -0.82 11.40
N ALA A 88 9.73 -1.84 11.95
CA ALA A 88 10.11 -1.91 13.37
C ALA A 88 11.17 -0.85 13.77
N GLY A 89 11.90 -0.28 12.80
CA GLY A 89 12.84 0.82 13.06
C GLY A 89 12.18 2.12 13.53
N SER A 90 10.92 2.36 13.17
CA SER A 90 10.19 3.59 13.55
C SER A 90 9.96 3.70 15.06
N PRO A 91 9.45 2.66 15.75
CA PRO A 91 9.35 2.64 17.21
C PRO A 91 10.70 2.81 17.91
N VAL A 92 11.77 2.14 17.42
CA VAL A 92 13.11 2.27 17.99
C VAL A 92 13.58 3.73 17.95
N MET A 93 13.43 4.37 16.79
CA MET A 93 13.79 5.79 16.63
C MET A 93 12.96 6.69 17.54
N LEU A 94 11.64 6.48 17.64
CA LEU A 94 10.78 7.27 18.52
C LEU A 94 11.19 7.13 19.99
N CYS A 95 11.48 5.90 20.44
CA CYS A 95 11.89 5.61 21.81
C CYS A 95 13.17 6.35 22.20
N THR A 96 14.15 6.42 21.30
CA THR A 96 15.42 7.12 21.53
C THR A 96 15.30 8.63 21.32
N LEU A 97 14.51 9.04 20.33
CA LEU A 97 14.44 10.43 19.91
C LEU A 97 13.59 11.26 20.87
N ALA A 98 12.56 10.72 21.53
CA ALA A 98 11.73 11.49 22.45
C ALA A 98 12.53 12.04 23.67
N PRO A 99 13.30 11.23 24.42
CA PRO A 99 14.13 11.75 25.52
C PRO A 99 15.31 12.58 25.02
N LEU A 100 15.93 12.19 23.89
CA LEU A 100 17.01 12.96 23.28
C LEU A 100 16.53 14.36 22.89
N ASN A 101 15.33 14.47 22.32
CA ASN A 101 14.75 15.75 21.93
C ASN A 101 14.56 16.64 23.16
N GLN A 102 13.98 16.12 24.25
CA GLN A 102 13.85 16.88 25.51
C GLN A 102 15.22 17.34 26.05
N PHE A 103 16.23 16.46 26.06
CA PHE A 103 17.60 16.83 26.44
C PHE A 103 18.20 17.93 25.56
N LEU A 104 17.96 17.88 24.24
CA LEU A 104 18.43 18.91 23.31
C LEU A 104 17.72 20.25 23.58
N PHE A 105 16.42 20.22 23.88
CA PHE A 105 15.65 21.42 24.23
C PHE A 105 16.20 22.08 25.50
N ASP A 106 16.51 21.29 26.54
CA ASP A 106 16.95 21.82 27.82
C ASP A 106 18.37 22.42 27.78
N ASN A 107 19.28 21.84 26.98
CA ASN A 107 20.68 22.29 26.92
C ASN A 107 20.96 23.32 25.81
N PHE A 108 20.30 23.20 24.65
CA PHE A 108 20.59 24.00 23.46
C PHE A 108 19.42 24.88 23.00
N GLY A 109 18.28 24.79 23.70
CA GLY A 109 17.04 25.45 23.30
C GLY A 109 16.44 24.85 22.03
N TRP A 110 15.31 25.42 21.61
CA TRP A 110 14.56 24.94 20.45
C TRP A 110 15.30 25.13 19.12
N ARG A 111 16.07 26.22 18.98
CA ARG A 111 16.85 26.49 17.76
C ARG A 111 18.01 25.50 17.58
N GLY A 112 18.79 25.28 18.65
CA GLY A 112 19.87 24.31 18.64
C GLY A 112 19.37 22.88 18.41
N SER A 113 18.21 22.55 18.99
CA SER A 113 17.54 21.26 18.76
C SER A 113 17.23 21.03 17.28
N PHE A 114 16.60 21.98 16.60
CA PHE A 114 16.31 21.86 15.16
C PHE A 114 17.57 21.71 14.31
N PHE A 115 18.64 22.43 14.65
CA PHE A 115 19.92 22.32 13.95
C PHE A 115 20.52 20.92 14.06
N ILE A 116 20.57 20.37 15.28
CA ILE A 116 21.12 19.02 15.55
C ILE A 116 20.24 17.94 14.92
N LEU A 117 18.91 18.06 15.03
CA LEU A 117 17.97 17.13 14.38
C LEU A 117 18.13 17.16 12.84
N GLY A 118 18.36 18.33 12.25
CA GLY A 118 18.68 18.45 10.83
C GLY A 118 19.96 17.73 10.44
N ALA A 119 21.01 17.81 11.27
CA ALA A 119 22.25 17.05 11.07
C ALA A 119 22.04 15.53 11.18
N ILE A 120 21.22 15.08 12.13
CA ILE A 120 20.84 13.66 12.25
C ILE A 120 20.09 13.21 11.00
N LEU A 121 19.17 14.01 10.48
CA LEU A 121 18.40 13.71 9.25
C LEU A 121 19.25 13.69 7.99
N LEU A 122 20.38 14.40 7.93
CA LEU A 122 21.33 14.27 6.81
C LEU A 122 21.95 12.86 6.72
N ASN A 123 21.96 12.08 7.81
CA ASN A 123 22.36 10.68 7.73
C ASN A 123 21.42 9.82 6.88
N CYS A 124 20.20 10.30 6.57
CA CYS A 124 19.33 9.66 5.58
C CYS A 124 20.00 9.60 4.19
N CYS A 125 20.87 10.56 3.84
CA CYS A 125 21.65 10.51 2.60
C CYS A 125 22.63 9.33 2.60
N VAL A 126 23.29 9.07 3.74
CA VAL A 126 24.20 7.93 3.91
C VAL A 126 23.43 6.61 3.83
N ALA A 127 22.26 6.54 4.48
CA ALA A 127 21.35 5.40 4.36
C ALA A 127 20.91 5.17 2.90
N GLY A 128 20.59 6.24 2.17
CA GLY A 128 20.25 6.17 0.75
C GLY A 128 21.39 5.74 -0.16
N ALA A 129 22.65 6.00 0.21
CA ALA A 129 23.82 5.57 -0.57
C ALA A 129 23.96 4.04 -0.65
N LEU A 130 23.41 3.31 0.34
CA LEU A 130 23.37 1.84 0.35
C LEU A 130 22.38 1.26 -0.67
N PHE A 131 21.49 2.08 -1.25
CA PHE A 131 20.47 1.61 -2.18
C PHE A 131 21.12 1.31 -3.53
N ARG A 132 21.57 0.07 -3.70
CA ARG A 132 22.16 -0.37 -4.97
C ARG A 132 21.02 -0.75 -5.93
N PRO A 133 20.95 -0.15 -7.13
CA PRO A 133 19.97 -0.58 -8.12
C PRO A 133 20.34 -2.00 -8.57
N ILE A 134 19.47 -2.97 -8.31
CA ILE A 134 19.56 -4.26 -8.99
C ILE A 134 19.16 -3.97 -10.43
N GLY A 135 20.13 -3.98 -11.34
CA GLY A 135 19.82 -3.99 -12.75
C GLY A 135 18.95 -5.20 -13.04
N MET A 136 17.79 -5.00 -13.67
CA MET A 136 17.24 -6.04 -14.51
C MET A 136 18.36 -6.41 -15.47
N ALA A 137 18.92 -7.62 -15.35
CA ALA A 137 19.65 -8.20 -16.45
C ALA A 137 18.69 -8.08 -17.63
N ALA A 138 19.03 -7.21 -18.59
CA ALA A 138 18.25 -7.04 -19.79
C ALA A 138 18.11 -8.42 -20.41
N ASP A 139 16.89 -8.97 -20.38
CA ASP A 139 16.59 -10.21 -21.06
C ASP A 139 17.04 -10.02 -22.52
N PRO A 140 17.97 -10.84 -23.04
CA PRO A 140 18.49 -10.66 -24.40
C PRO A 140 17.38 -10.59 -25.46
N ALA A 141 16.22 -11.16 -25.17
CA ALA A 141 15.01 -11.08 -25.98
C ALA A 141 14.50 -9.63 -26.17
N GLN A 142 14.47 -8.82 -25.10
CA GLN A 142 13.92 -7.45 -25.17
C GLN A 142 14.88 -6.46 -25.85
N LYS A 143 16.20 -6.70 -25.74
CA LYS A 143 17.23 -5.97 -26.51
C LYS A 143 17.18 -6.31 -28.01
N GLN A 144 16.76 -7.52 -28.37
CA GLN A 144 16.55 -7.90 -29.77
C GLN A 144 15.27 -7.30 -30.34
N THR A 145 14.17 -7.26 -29.58
CA THR A 145 12.92 -6.63 -30.02
C THR A 145 13.06 -5.12 -30.23
N ILE A 146 13.79 -4.42 -29.35
CA ILE A 146 14.04 -2.97 -29.49
C ILE A 146 15.00 -2.69 -30.65
N LYS A 147 16.06 -3.49 -30.84
CA LYS A 147 16.97 -3.36 -31.99
C LYS A 147 16.31 -3.75 -33.33
N GLN A 148 15.36 -4.69 -33.32
CA GLN A 148 14.57 -5.02 -34.50
C GLN A 148 13.58 -3.89 -34.83
N ALA A 149 12.86 -3.36 -33.83
CA ALA A 149 11.98 -2.21 -34.02
C ALA A 149 12.72 -0.96 -34.53
N GLU A 150 13.91 -0.67 -34.01
CA GLU A 150 14.76 0.43 -34.51
C GLU A 150 15.29 0.19 -35.94
N LYS A 151 15.48 -1.07 -36.36
CA LYS A 151 15.84 -1.42 -37.74
C LYS A 151 14.64 -1.32 -38.68
N THR A 152 13.45 -1.76 -38.26
CA THR A 152 12.23 -1.67 -39.05
C THR A 152 11.82 -0.21 -39.28
N VAL A 153 12.00 0.66 -38.28
CA VAL A 153 11.76 2.11 -38.40
C VAL A 153 12.78 2.78 -39.33
N LYS A 154 14.05 2.35 -39.33
CA LYS A 154 15.08 2.85 -40.25
C LYS A 154 14.91 2.37 -41.69
N GLU A 155 14.39 1.16 -41.91
CA GLU A 155 14.10 0.65 -43.26
C GLU A 155 12.85 1.27 -43.88
N GLN A 156 11.84 1.63 -43.08
CA GLN A 156 10.63 2.31 -43.57
C GLN A 156 10.88 3.79 -43.90
N SER A 157 11.88 4.43 -43.29
CA SER A 157 12.29 5.80 -43.65
C SER A 157 13.09 5.89 -44.96
N ASN A 158 13.53 4.76 -45.54
CA ASN A 158 14.48 4.75 -46.66
C ASN A 158 13.85 4.37 -48.03
N LYS A 159 12.51 4.34 -48.12
CA LYS A 159 11.76 3.94 -49.33
C LYS A 159 10.85 5.03 -49.94
N SER A 160 11.05 6.30 -49.57
CA SER A 160 10.43 7.44 -50.27
C SER A 160 11.53 8.32 -50.87
N SER A 161 11.95 7.92 -52.06
CA SER A 161 12.92 8.59 -52.94
C SER A 161 12.48 10.00 -53.32
N VAL A 162 13.32 11.02 -53.06
CA VAL A 162 14.06 11.85 -54.04
C VAL A 162 13.40 13.21 -54.35
N GLU A 163 13.95 14.28 -53.77
CA GLU A 163 14.53 15.41 -54.52
C GLU A 163 15.43 16.27 -53.60
N MET A 164 16.63 16.59 -54.10
CA MET A 164 17.69 17.34 -53.41
C MET A 164 17.52 18.85 -53.56
N VAL A 165 17.78 19.64 -52.50
CA VAL A 165 18.75 20.78 -52.44
C VAL A 165 19.04 21.11 -50.94
N HIS A 166 20.31 21.31 -50.58
CA HIS A 166 20.88 21.62 -49.24
C HIS A 166 21.11 23.16 -49.10
N PRO A 167 21.69 23.76 -48.01
CA PRO A 167 21.58 23.63 -46.54
C PRO A 167 21.28 24.98 -45.82
N LYS A 168 21.13 24.92 -44.48
CA LYS A 168 21.30 26.00 -43.46
C LYS A 168 20.26 27.13 -43.45
N THR A 169 19.57 27.29 -42.30
CA THR A 169 19.73 28.42 -41.35
C THR A 169 18.57 28.43 -40.34
N VAL A 170 18.96 28.39 -39.06
CA VAL A 170 18.32 28.92 -37.84
C VAL A 170 17.02 29.75 -38.01
N SER A 171 15.91 29.26 -37.44
CA SER A 171 14.97 30.00 -36.57
C SER A 171 14.09 28.95 -35.84
N LEU A 172 14.31 28.67 -34.55
CA LEU A 172 13.73 29.32 -33.37
C LEU A 172 12.24 29.69 -33.50
N LEU A 173 11.47 29.07 -32.59
CA LEU A 173 10.17 29.48 -32.00
C LEU A 173 8.89 29.14 -32.77
N SER A 174 8.26 28.02 -32.41
CA SER A 174 6.98 28.02 -31.69
C SER A 174 6.45 26.59 -31.49
N GLY A 175 6.09 26.25 -30.25
CA GLY A 175 5.25 25.09 -29.93
C GLY A 175 6.00 23.87 -29.36
N THR A 176 6.47 23.95 -28.12
CA THR A 176 6.76 22.74 -27.32
C THR A 176 6.51 23.04 -25.85
N GLU A 177 5.23 23.27 -25.51
CA GLU A 177 4.75 23.22 -24.12
C GLU A 177 3.62 22.20 -23.95
N GLU A 178 3.01 21.69 -25.04
CA GLU A 178 1.85 20.78 -24.93
C GLU A 178 2.17 19.27 -24.98
N GLU A 179 3.39 18.86 -25.38
CA GLU A 179 3.74 17.43 -25.50
C GLU A 179 4.34 16.82 -24.22
N GLU A 180 5.03 17.58 -23.37
CA GLU A 180 5.58 17.05 -22.10
C GLU A 180 4.49 16.83 -21.02
N ASP A 181 3.45 17.67 -20.98
CA ASP A 181 2.39 17.58 -19.98
C ASP A 181 1.48 16.36 -20.20
N LYS A 182 1.26 15.94 -21.46
CA LYS A 182 0.46 14.74 -21.77
C LYS A 182 1.15 13.44 -21.33
N ASP A 183 2.47 13.33 -21.50
CA ASP A 183 3.25 12.15 -21.09
C ASP A 183 3.36 12.03 -19.55
N CYS A 184 3.48 13.16 -18.84
CA CYS A 184 3.46 13.18 -17.38
C CYS A 184 2.09 12.78 -16.81
N CYS A 185 0.99 13.28 -17.40
CA CYS A 185 -0.37 13.01 -16.94
C CYS A 185 -0.83 11.58 -17.27
N GLU A 186 -0.46 11.03 -18.43
CA GLU A 186 -0.67 9.61 -18.75
C GLU A 186 0.15 8.67 -17.85
N LYS A 187 1.41 9.04 -17.55
CA LYS A 187 2.21 8.30 -16.55
C LYS A 187 1.57 8.38 -15.16
N PHE A 188 1.06 9.55 -14.76
CA PHE A 188 0.33 9.72 -13.49
C PHE A 188 -0.90 8.81 -13.40
N ASN A 189 -1.70 8.75 -14.47
CA ASN A 189 -2.85 7.86 -14.59
C ASN A 189 -2.48 6.37 -14.60
N LYS A 190 -1.28 6.01 -15.07
CA LYS A 190 -0.79 4.62 -15.01
C LYS A 190 -0.42 4.17 -13.59
N TYR A 191 -0.05 5.10 -12.70
CA TYR A 191 0.33 4.79 -11.31
C TYR A 191 -0.83 4.90 -10.32
N LEU A 192 -1.84 5.73 -10.62
CA LEU A 192 -3.09 5.81 -9.87
C LEU A 192 -4.19 5.09 -10.65
N ASP A 193 -4.30 3.79 -10.42
CA ASP A 193 -5.35 2.97 -11.02
C ASP A 193 -6.71 3.28 -10.37
N PHE A 194 -7.39 4.32 -10.89
CA PHE A 194 -8.73 4.73 -10.43
C PHE A 194 -9.79 3.62 -10.60
N SER A 195 -9.50 2.53 -11.33
CA SER A 195 -10.40 1.37 -11.35
C SER A 195 -10.59 0.73 -9.98
N LEU A 196 -9.65 0.95 -9.04
CA LEU A 196 -9.73 0.50 -7.65
C LEU A 196 -10.96 1.06 -6.91
N PHE A 197 -11.45 2.25 -7.26
CA PHE A 197 -12.66 2.82 -6.66
C PHE A 197 -13.94 2.03 -7.01
N LYS A 198 -13.90 1.18 -8.05
CA LYS A 198 -15.01 0.27 -8.36
C LYS A 198 -15.01 -0.99 -7.49
N HIS A 199 -13.90 -1.29 -6.80
CA HIS A 199 -13.79 -2.46 -5.94
C HIS A 199 -14.46 -2.19 -4.59
N ARG A 200 -15.58 -2.87 -4.33
CA ARG A 200 -16.44 -2.64 -3.16
C ARG A 200 -15.66 -2.69 -1.84
N GLY A 201 -14.85 -3.73 -1.67
CA GLY A 201 -14.08 -3.86 -0.45
C GLY A 201 -13.04 -2.74 -0.27
N PHE A 202 -12.39 -2.31 -1.35
CA PHE A 202 -11.42 -1.20 -1.29
C PHE A 202 -12.09 0.11 -0.87
N LEU A 203 -13.31 0.36 -1.36
CA LEU A 203 -14.08 1.54 -0.98
C LEU A 203 -14.47 1.52 0.51
N ILE A 204 -14.92 0.37 1.02
CA ILE A 204 -15.22 0.18 2.46
C ILE A 204 -13.98 0.45 3.32
N TYR A 205 -12.84 -0.13 2.93
CA TYR A 205 -11.56 0.06 3.59
C TYR A 205 -11.14 1.54 3.58
N LEU A 206 -11.25 2.21 2.44
CA LEU A 206 -10.87 3.61 2.28
C LEU A 206 -11.72 4.54 3.17
N ILE A 207 -13.04 4.36 3.19
CA ILE A 207 -13.95 5.17 4.04
C ILE A 207 -13.63 4.93 5.51
N GLY A 208 -13.41 3.69 5.92
CA GLY A 208 -13.04 3.35 7.29
C GLY A 208 -11.71 3.99 7.72
N ASN A 209 -10.69 3.96 6.85
CA ASN A 209 -9.41 4.61 7.10
C ASN A 209 -9.56 6.13 7.23
N VAL A 210 -10.34 6.78 6.36
CA VAL A 210 -10.61 8.22 6.44
C VAL A 210 -11.21 8.59 7.79
N LEU A 211 -12.19 7.83 8.26
CA LEU A 211 -12.79 8.04 9.59
C LEU A 211 -11.76 7.81 10.71
N MET A 212 -10.99 6.72 10.62
CA MET A 212 -9.98 6.38 11.63
C MET A 212 -8.89 7.46 11.75
N PHE A 213 -8.30 7.91 10.64
CA PHE A 213 -7.16 8.83 10.65
C PHE A 213 -7.49 10.24 11.17
N LEU A 214 -8.77 10.62 11.20
CA LEU A 214 -9.25 11.86 11.83
C LEU A 214 -9.07 11.84 13.37
N GLY A 215 -8.99 10.65 13.98
CA GLY A 215 -8.79 10.44 15.41
C GLY A 215 -7.43 9.83 15.79
N PHE A 216 -6.69 9.24 14.85
CA PHE A 216 -5.54 8.38 15.12
C PHE A 216 -4.27 9.10 15.60
N PHE A 217 -3.88 10.22 14.96
CA PHE A 217 -2.59 10.89 15.25
C PHE A 217 -2.65 11.95 16.35
N ALA A 218 -3.82 12.51 16.65
CA ALA A 218 -3.92 13.55 17.67
C ALA A 218 -3.50 13.05 19.07
N PRO A 219 -3.93 11.87 19.55
CA PRO A 219 -3.54 11.35 20.86
C PRO A 219 -2.03 11.18 21.05
N ILE A 220 -1.29 10.72 20.03
CA ILE A 220 0.17 10.57 20.12
C ILE A 220 0.88 11.93 20.16
N VAL A 221 0.38 12.93 19.44
CA VAL A 221 0.95 14.30 19.42
C VAL A 221 0.68 15.03 20.74
N PHE A 222 -0.52 14.91 21.28
CA PHE A 222 -0.94 15.64 22.49
C PHE A 222 -0.65 14.89 23.80
N LEU A 223 -0.10 13.67 23.77
CA LEU A 223 0.18 12.89 24.98
C LEU A 223 1.17 13.58 25.93
N ALA A 224 2.32 14.05 25.42
CA ALA A 224 3.31 14.72 26.25
C ALA A 224 2.80 16.08 26.79
N PRO A 225 2.17 16.96 25.99
CA PRO A 225 1.49 18.16 26.49
C PRO A 225 0.43 17.86 27.55
N TYR A 226 -0.38 16.80 27.37
CA TYR A 226 -1.39 16.41 28.35
C TYR A 226 -0.78 15.97 29.68
N ALA A 227 0.31 15.19 29.65
CA ALA A 227 1.04 14.82 30.85
C ALA A 227 1.59 16.05 31.58
N LYS A 228 2.18 17.01 30.84
CA LYS A 228 2.64 18.30 31.41
C LYS A 228 1.49 19.10 32.02
N HIS A 229 0.31 19.12 31.38
CA HIS A 229 -0.89 19.79 31.91
C HIS A 229 -1.40 19.17 33.22
N LEU A 230 -1.19 17.86 33.43
CA LEU A 230 -1.49 17.17 34.70
C LEU A 230 -0.40 17.36 35.77
N GLY A 231 0.64 18.16 35.50
CA GLY A 231 1.73 18.44 36.43
C GLY A 231 2.86 17.41 36.43
N VAL A 232 2.94 16.53 35.42
CA VAL A 232 4.07 15.60 35.25
C VAL A 232 5.28 16.38 34.73
N ASP A 233 6.47 16.04 35.21
CA ASP A 233 7.71 16.64 34.76
C ASP A 233 8.00 16.36 33.27
N GLU A 234 8.80 17.22 32.66
CA GLU A 234 9.00 17.20 31.20
C GLU A 234 9.70 15.94 30.69
N TYR A 235 10.65 15.42 31.46
CA TYR A 235 11.38 14.20 31.14
C TYR A 235 10.48 12.96 31.24
N SER A 236 9.69 12.85 32.32
CA SER A 236 8.70 11.79 32.49
C SER A 236 7.62 11.83 31.42
N ALA A 237 7.17 13.02 31.01
CA ALA A 237 6.23 13.17 29.90
C ALA A 237 6.81 12.68 28.57
N ALA A 238 8.08 12.98 28.28
CA ALA A 238 8.78 12.44 27.12
C ALA A 238 8.95 10.92 27.21
N PHE A 239 9.21 10.39 28.40
CA PHE A 239 9.37 8.96 28.64
C PHE A 239 8.10 8.15 28.37
N LEU A 240 6.89 8.74 28.49
CA LEU A 240 5.64 8.10 28.09
C LEU A 240 5.62 7.73 26.60
N LEU A 241 6.17 8.59 25.73
CA LEU A 241 6.30 8.29 24.31
C LEU A 241 7.31 7.16 24.06
N SER A 242 8.36 7.07 24.87
CA SER A 242 9.31 5.95 24.82
C SER A 242 8.68 4.63 25.26
N ILE A 243 7.89 4.62 26.35
CA ILE A 243 7.16 3.44 26.80
C ILE A 243 6.20 2.97 25.71
N LEU A 244 5.41 3.88 25.13
CA LEU A 244 4.52 3.60 24.01
C LEU A 244 5.28 2.94 22.85
N ALA A 245 6.43 3.48 22.48
CA ALA A 245 7.23 2.99 21.36
C ALA A 245 7.85 1.60 21.64
N ILE A 246 8.29 1.32 22.87
CA ILE A 246 8.79 -0.01 23.26
C ILE A 246 7.66 -1.05 23.15
N VAL A 247 6.46 -0.71 23.63
CA VAL A 247 5.32 -1.62 23.53
C VAL A 247 4.89 -1.82 22.07
N ASP A 248 4.84 -0.76 21.26
CA ASP A 248 4.57 -0.83 19.82
C ASP A 248 5.57 -1.77 19.09
N MET A 249 6.85 -1.66 19.43
CA MET A 249 7.92 -2.51 18.88
C MET A 249 7.65 -4.00 19.09
N ILE A 250 7.10 -4.40 20.24
CA ILE A 250 6.75 -5.79 20.57
C ILE A 250 5.39 -6.17 19.98
N ALA A 251 4.44 -5.23 19.98
CA ALA A 251 3.08 -5.45 19.52
C ALA A 251 3.02 -5.76 18.02
N ARG A 252 3.80 -5.08 17.17
CA ARG A 252 3.74 -5.25 15.71
C ARG A 252 4.08 -6.67 15.25
N PRO A 253 5.25 -7.27 15.60
CA PRO A 253 5.56 -8.64 15.19
C PRO A 253 4.57 -9.64 15.78
N THR A 254 4.18 -9.47 17.04
CA THR A 254 3.24 -10.36 17.73
C THR A 254 1.88 -10.38 17.00
N THR A 255 1.37 -9.21 16.64
CA THR A 255 0.10 -9.07 15.91
C THR A 255 0.21 -9.66 14.51
N GLY A 256 1.32 -9.44 13.79
CA GLY A 256 1.55 -10.03 12.48
C GLY A 256 1.59 -11.56 12.50
N ILE A 257 2.18 -12.16 13.54
CA ILE A 257 2.17 -13.62 13.74
C ILE A 257 0.74 -14.12 14.00
N ILE A 258 0.00 -13.43 14.87
CA ILE A 258 -1.40 -13.77 15.18
C ILE A 258 -2.27 -13.67 13.91
N ALA A 259 -2.12 -12.62 13.11
CA ALA A 259 -2.89 -12.41 11.88
C ALA A 259 -2.62 -13.47 10.81
N ASN A 260 -1.41 -14.04 10.79
CA ASN A 260 -1.03 -15.12 9.89
C ASN A 260 -1.44 -16.53 10.38
N SER A 261 -2.05 -16.63 11.57
CA SER A 261 -2.61 -17.90 12.05
C SER A 261 -3.78 -18.36 11.19
N LYS A 262 -3.95 -19.68 11.03
CA LYS A 262 -5.02 -20.30 10.22
C LYS A 262 -6.43 -19.87 10.63
N TRP A 263 -6.61 -19.48 11.89
CA TRP A 263 -7.90 -19.07 12.45
C TRP A 263 -8.23 -17.59 12.19
N VAL A 264 -7.21 -16.74 12.19
CA VAL A 264 -7.37 -15.28 12.07
C VAL A 264 -7.27 -14.82 10.63
N ARG A 265 -6.42 -15.47 9.82
CA ARG A 265 -6.16 -15.09 8.42
C ARG A 265 -7.44 -14.98 7.57
N PRO A 266 -8.38 -15.94 7.60
CA PRO A 266 -9.63 -15.83 6.83
C PRO A 266 -10.54 -14.67 7.27
N LYS A 267 -10.32 -14.14 8.48
CA LYS A 267 -11.12 -13.12 9.17
C LYS A 267 -10.30 -11.87 9.49
N ILE A 268 -9.21 -11.62 8.76
CA ILE A 268 -8.25 -10.56 9.07
C ILE A 268 -8.88 -9.16 9.11
N GLN A 269 -9.90 -8.91 8.28
CA GLN A 269 -10.63 -7.64 8.26
C GLN A 269 -11.41 -7.36 9.56
N TYR A 270 -11.96 -8.40 10.20
CA TYR A 270 -12.61 -8.27 11.51
C TYR A 270 -11.59 -8.02 12.60
N PHE A 271 -10.43 -8.68 12.52
CA PHE A 271 -9.34 -8.46 13.47
C PHE A 271 -8.80 -7.02 13.38
N PHE A 272 -8.69 -6.46 12.17
CA PHE A 272 -8.37 -5.05 11.98
C PHE A 272 -9.43 -4.11 12.59
N SER A 273 -10.71 -4.40 12.36
CA SER A 273 -11.81 -3.62 12.93
C SER A 273 -11.79 -3.64 14.47
N PHE A 274 -11.47 -4.79 15.06
CA PHE A 274 -11.27 -4.94 16.50
C PHE A 274 -10.10 -4.09 17.00
N SER A 275 -8.94 -4.11 16.33
CA SER A 275 -7.77 -3.32 16.72
C SER A 275 -8.06 -1.82 16.74
N ILE A 276 -8.83 -1.32 15.76
CA ILE A 276 -9.23 0.10 15.70
C ILE A 276 -10.18 0.44 16.85
N ALA A 277 -11.20 -0.40 17.09
CA ALA A 277 -12.16 -0.20 18.17
C ALA A 277 -11.49 -0.27 19.55
N PHE A 278 -10.56 -1.21 19.74
CA PHE A 278 -9.74 -1.33 20.95
C PHE A 278 -8.89 -0.08 21.17
N ASN A 279 -8.22 0.43 20.13
CA ASN A 279 -7.46 1.67 20.23
C ASN A 279 -8.36 2.87 20.59
N GLY A 280 -9.55 2.96 19.98
CA GLY A 280 -10.55 3.97 20.32
C GLY A 280 -11.03 3.89 21.78
N ALA A 281 -11.26 2.66 22.27
CA ALA A 281 -11.63 2.42 23.67
C ALA A 281 -10.51 2.86 24.63
N CYS A 282 -9.24 2.58 24.32
CA CYS A 282 -8.10 3.08 25.10
C CYS A 282 -8.13 4.61 25.22
N HIS A 283 -8.44 5.34 24.14
CA HIS A 283 -8.54 6.80 24.18
C HIS A 283 -9.74 7.30 24.99
N LEU A 284 -10.89 6.62 24.94
CA LEU A 284 -12.05 6.96 25.77
C LEU A 284 -11.79 6.77 27.27
N LEU A 285 -10.92 5.81 27.63
CA LEU A 285 -10.52 5.52 29.00
C LEU A 285 -9.37 6.43 29.49
N CYS A 286 -8.67 7.13 28.60
CA CYS A 286 -7.58 8.04 28.94
C CYS A 286 -7.94 9.11 30.00
N PRO A 287 -9.11 9.78 29.93
CA PRO A 287 -9.51 10.78 30.94
C PRO A 287 -9.63 10.25 32.38
N LEU A 288 -9.79 8.92 32.55
CA LEU A 288 -9.84 8.28 33.87
C LEU A 288 -8.44 8.05 34.45
N ALA A 289 -7.40 8.15 33.64
CA ALA A 289 -6.02 7.95 34.06
C ALA A 289 -5.51 9.19 34.82
N THR A 290 -5.55 9.14 36.14
CA THR A 290 -4.99 10.18 37.01
C THR A 290 -3.56 9.87 37.42
N GLY A 291 -2.70 10.89 37.40
CA GLY A 291 -1.30 10.79 37.83
C GLY A 291 -0.41 10.04 36.84
N TYR A 292 0.89 9.98 37.15
CA TYR A 292 1.89 9.40 36.24
C TYR A 292 1.68 7.91 35.99
N THR A 293 1.38 7.13 37.05
CA THR A 293 1.12 5.68 36.92
C THR A 293 -0.07 5.38 36.01
N GLY A 294 -1.15 6.18 36.10
CA GLY A 294 -2.29 6.04 35.20
C GLY A 294 -1.91 6.28 33.74
N LEU A 295 -1.11 7.33 33.48
CA LEU A 295 -0.62 7.64 32.14
C LEU A 295 0.33 6.58 31.59
N VAL A 296 1.15 5.95 32.44
CA VAL A 296 2.01 4.81 32.05
C VAL A 296 1.17 3.61 31.63
N ILE A 297 0.15 3.25 32.41
CA ILE A 297 -0.79 2.17 32.05
C ILE A 297 -1.48 2.48 30.72
N TYR A 298 -1.95 3.72 30.54
CA TYR A 298 -2.52 4.17 29.27
C TYR A 298 -1.51 4.06 28.12
N ALA A 299 -0.25 4.49 28.30
CA ALA A 299 0.78 4.43 27.27
C ALA A 299 1.08 2.98 26.83
N VAL A 300 1.02 2.01 27.75
CA VAL A 300 1.15 0.58 27.43
C VAL A 300 0.00 0.10 26.56
N PHE A 301 -1.25 0.35 26.96
CA PHE A 301 -2.42 -0.06 26.17
C PHE A 301 -2.50 0.66 24.83
N PHE A 302 -2.15 1.94 24.80
CA PHE A 302 -2.09 2.71 23.56
C PHE A 302 -0.98 2.19 22.64
N GLY A 303 0.22 1.91 23.14
CA GLY A 303 1.31 1.33 22.33
C GLY A 303 0.95 -0.04 21.75
N LEU A 304 0.28 -0.89 22.54
CA LEU A 304 -0.22 -2.19 22.08
C LEU A 304 -1.25 -2.01 20.95
N ALA A 305 -2.26 -1.16 21.16
CA ALA A 305 -3.32 -0.91 20.21
C ALA A 305 -2.81 -0.24 18.92
N PHE A 306 -1.91 0.73 19.06
CA PHE A 306 -1.24 1.42 17.96
C PHE A 306 -0.45 0.44 17.09
N GLY A 307 0.34 -0.43 17.72
CA GLY A 307 1.10 -1.46 17.01
C GLY A 307 0.22 -2.49 16.31
N MET A 308 -0.92 -2.86 16.91
CA MET A 308 -1.90 -3.72 16.25
C MET A 308 -2.46 -3.07 14.98
N VAL A 309 -2.88 -1.80 15.04
CA VAL A 309 -3.42 -1.08 13.88
C VAL A 309 -2.36 -0.91 12.79
N CYS A 310 -1.15 -0.49 13.14
CA CYS A 310 -0.07 -0.30 12.17
C CYS A 310 0.35 -1.60 11.47
N ALA A 311 0.36 -2.74 12.17
CA ALA A 311 0.66 -4.03 11.56
C ALA A 311 -0.42 -4.46 10.56
N MET A 312 -1.70 -4.26 10.92
CA MET A 312 -2.83 -4.72 10.12
C MET A 312 -3.18 -3.81 8.94
N LEU A 313 -2.79 -2.52 8.98
CA LEU A 313 -3.13 -1.54 7.94
C LEU A 313 -2.72 -2.02 6.53
N PHE A 314 -1.46 -2.36 6.34
CA PHE A 314 -0.97 -2.81 5.03
C PHE A 314 -1.31 -4.27 4.73
N GLU A 315 -1.44 -5.11 5.76
CA GLU A 315 -1.76 -6.52 5.57
C GLU A 315 -3.21 -6.71 5.08
N THR A 316 -4.16 -5.97 5.65
CA THR A 316 -5.56 -5.98 5.19
C THR A 316 -5.71 -5.40 3.79
N LEU A 317 -5.00 -4.32 3.47
CA LEU A 317 -5.00 -3.76 2.12
C LEU A 317 -4.43 -4.74 1.08
N MET A 318 -3.35 -5.46 1.43
CA MET A 318 -2.75 -6.46 0.55
C MET A 318 -3.67 -7.66 0.33
N ASP A 319 -4.38 -8.11 1.36
CA ASP A 319 -5.35 -9.21 1.27
C ASP A 319 -6.55 -8.83 0.39
N LEU A 320 -6.96 -7.58 0.44
CA LEU A 320 -8.14 -7.07 -0.25
C LEU A 320 -7.92 -6.78 -1.75
N VAL A 321 -6.77 -6.20 -2.09
CA VAL A 321 -6.45 -5.73 -3.46
C VAL A 321 -5.51 -6.69 -4.19
N GLY A 322 -4.78 -7.52 -3.45
CA GLY A 322 -3.78 -8.44 -3.99
C GLY A 322 -2.46 -7.76 -4.34
N ALA A 323 -1.41 -8.58 -4.50
CA ALA A 323 -0.03 -8.10 -4.66
C ALA A 323 0.21 -7.26 -5.92
N ALA A 324 -0.51 -7.54 -7.01
CA ALA A 324 -0.31 -6.86 -8.30
C ALA A 324 -0.74 -5.39 -8.28
N ARG A 325 -1.83 -5.07 -7.57
CA ARG A 325 -2.40 -3.71 -7.49
C ARG A 325 -2.08 -2.99 -6.18
N PHE A 326 -1.33 -3.64 -5.28
CA PHE A 326 -1.00 -3.13 -3.94
C PHE A 326 -0.31 -1.75 -3.97
N THR A 327 0.71 -1.56 -4.80
CA THR A 327 1.45 -0.28 -4.87
C THR A 327 0.57 0.89 -5.29
N SER A 328 -0.34 0.67 -6.26
CA SER A 328 -1.31 1.67 -6.71
C SER A 328 -2.33 2.00 -5.62
N ALA A 329 -2.84 0.96 -4.95
CA ALA A 329 -3.79 1.12 -3.85
C ALA A 329 -3.21 1.88 -2.65
N VAL A 330 -1.96 1.60 -2.27
CA VAL A 330 -1.25 2.36 -1.22
C VAL A 330 -1.17 3.83 -1.60
N GLY A 331 -0.78 4.16 -2.85
CA GLY A 331 -0.69 5.55 -3.30
C GLY A 331 -2.03 6.29 -3.25
N LEU A 332 -3.12 5.67 -3.69
CA LEU A 332 -4.47 6.26 -3.61
C LEU A 332 -4.90 6.47 -2.15
N VAL A 333 -4.68 5.48 -1.30
CA VAL A 333 -5.03 5.53 0.13
C VAL A 333 -4.26 6.66 0.82
N THR A 334 -2.95 6.78 0.61
CA THR A 334 -2.13 7.81 1.27
C THR A 334 -2.49 9.24 0.85
N ILE A 335 -2.92 9.46 -0.41
CA ILE A 335 -3.42 10.77 -0.86
C ILE A 335 -4.66 11.17 -0.06
N VAL A 336 -5.62 10.26 0.07
CA VAL A 336 -6.89 10.55 0.77
C VAL A 336 -6.65 10.69 2.28
N GLU A 337 -5.78 9.86 2.86
CA GLU A 337 -5.39 9.93 4.27
C GLU A 337 -4.73 11.27 4.63
N CYS A 338 -3.95 11.88 3.72
CA CYS A 338 -3.30 13.17 3.92
C CYS A 338 -4.27 14.26 4.42
N CYS A 339 -5.45 14.38 3.80
CA CYS A 339 -6.46 15.37 4.18
C CYS A 339 -6.92 15.17 5.63
N THR A 340 -7.15 13.92 6.03
CA THR A 340 -7.62 13.59 7.39
C THR A 340 -6.53 13.79 8.45
N ILE A 341 -5.28 13.45 8.13
CA ILE A 341 -4.12 13.65 9.00
C ILE A 341 -3.84 15.14 9.19
N LEU A 342 -4.05 15.96 8.15
CA LEU A 342 -3.89 17.41 8.24
C LEU A 342 -4.95 18.04 9.15
N LEU A 343 -6.21 17.60 9.05
CA LEU A 343 -7.34 18.17 9.79
C LEU A 343 -7.45 17.64 11.23
N GLY A 344 -7.05 16.39 11.50
CA GLY A 344 -7.26 15.71 12.78
C GLY A 344 -6.70 16.47 13.99
N PRO A 345 -5.38 16.75 14.06
CA PRO A 345 -4.77 17.47 15.18
C PRO A 345 -5.24 18.92 15.34
N PRO A 346 -5.38 19.77 14.29
CA PRO A 346 -5.95 21.11 14.44
C PRO A 346 -7.36 21.12 15.01
N ILE A 347 -8.24 20.21 14.57
CA ILE A 347 -9.59 20.06 15.15
C ILE A 347 -9.52 19.64 16.62
N GLY A 348 -8.54 18.80 16.99
CA GLY A 348 -8.27 18.46 18.38
C GLY A 348 -7.79 19.65 19.20
N GLY A 349 -6.88 20.46 18.64
CA GLY A 349 -6.33 21.66 19.25
C GLY A 349 -7.39 22.73 19.52
N THR A 350 -8.24 23.04 18.54
CA THR A 350 -9.33 24.01 18.74
C THR A 350 -10.32 23.59 19.82
N LEU A 351 -10.54 22.29 19.99
CA LEU A 351 -11.37 21.75 21.06
C LEU A 351 -10.71 21.97 22.44
N ILE A 352 -9.39 21.79 22.53
CA ILE A 352 -8.61 22.09 23.73
C ILE A 352 -8.68 23.58 24.05
N ASP A 353 -8.48 24.44 23.05
CA ASP A 353 -8.48 25.89 23.22
C ASP A 353 -9.86 26.44 23.66
N THR A 354 -10.95 25.82 23.21
CA THR A 354 -12.32 26.25 23.54
C THR A 354 -12.76 25.81 24.93
N PHE A 355 -12.47 24.56 25.32
CA PHE A 355 -12.93 23.97 26.58
C PHE A 355 -11.90 24.08 27.72
N GLY A 356 -10.62 24.30 27.40
CA GLY A 356 -9.52 24.40 28.37
C GLY A 356 -9.07 23.07 28.98
N ASP A 357 -9.62 21.92 28.55
CA ASP A 357 -9.24 20.59 29.05
C ASP A 357 -8.96 19.63 27.88
N TYR A 358 -7.82 18.94 27.94
CA TYR A 358 -7.38 17.91 26.99
C TYR A 358 -8.30 16.69 26.95
N LYS A 359 -9.07 16.41 28.02
CA LYS A 359 -9.98 15.26 28.07
C LYS A 359 -10.95 15.21 26.90
N TYR A 360 -11.48 16.37 26.49
CA TYR A 360 -12.43 16.44 25.37
C TYR A 360 -11.80 16.02 24.04
N MET A 361 -10.51 16.31 23.82
CA MET A 361 -9.78 15.86 22.65
C MET A 361 -9.64 14.33 22.64
N PHE A 362 -9.28 13.72 23.77
CA PHE A 362 -9.21 12.25 23.88
C PHE A 362 -10.56 11.57 23.69
N ILE A 363 -11.63 12.14 24.26
CA ILE A 363 -13.01 11.65 24.06
C ILE A 363 -13.41 11.72 22.59
N LYS A 364 -13.17 12.85 21.91
CA LYS A 364 -13.44 13.00 20.48
C LYS A 364 -12.67 11.97 19.65
N CYS A 365 -11.37 11.84 19.89
CA CYS A 365 -10.54 10.86 19.18
C CYS A 365 -11.00 9.42 19.41
N GLY A 366 -11.29 9.06 20.66
CA GLY A 366 -11.80 7.74 21.01
C GLY A 366 -13.15 7.43 20.37
N ALA A 367 -14.10 8.37 20.41
CA ALA A 367 -15.42 8.22 19.81
C ALA A 367 -15.35 8.03 18.28
N VAL A 368 -14.56 8.86 17.59
CA VAL A 368 -14.35 8.75 16.14
C VAL A 368 -13.72 7.41 15.76
N MET A 369 -12.76 6.93 16.54
CA MET A 369 -12.09 5.65 16.28
C MET A 369 -13.00 4.44 16.55
N VAL A 370 -13.79 4.45 17.62
CA VAL A 370 -14.80 3.41 17.88
C VAL A 370 -15.85 3.40 16.78
N LEU A 371 -16.30 4.58 16.31
CA LEU A 371 -17.20 4.70 15.17
C LEU A 371 -16.56 4.10 13.89
N ALA A 372 -15.30 4.38 13.62
CA ALA A 372 -14.58 3.82 12.46
C ALA A 372 -14.46 2.28 12.55
N GLY A 373 -14.10 1.75 13.71
CA GLY A 373 -13.98 0.31 13.95
C GLY A 373 -15.32 -0.42 13.83
N THR A 374 -16.39 0.14 14.38
CA THR A 374 -17.75 -0.42 14.26
C THR A 374 -18.29 -0.33 12.84
N PHE A 375 -18.06 0.78 12.13
CA PHE A 375 -18.38 0.93 10.72
C PHE A 375 -17.69 -0.15 9.87
N LEU A 376 -16.38 -0.33 10.03
CA LEU A 376 -15.62 -1.35 9.32
C LEU A 376 -16.12 -2.76 9.66
N PHE A 377 -16.43 -3.03 10.93
CA PHE A 377 -16.96 -4.32 11.35
C PHE A 377 -18.29 -4.65 10.64
N ILE A 378 -19.24 -3.70 10.64
CA ILE A 378 -20.56 -3.86 10.02
C ILE A 378 -20.43 -3.98 8.49
N MET A 379 -19.65 -3.12 7.86
CA MET A 379 -19.51 -3.11 6.40
C MET A 379 -18.77 -4.35 5.89
N ASN A 380 -17.74 -4.81 6.61
CA ASN A 380 -17.07 -6.06 6.28
C ASN A 380 -18.02 -7.25 6.45
N TYR A 381 -18.89 -7.25 7.47
CA TYR A 381 -19.95 -8.26 7.61
C TYR A 381 -20.87 -8.32 6.39
N TYR A 382 -21.36 -7.18 5.90
CA TYR A 382 -22.15 -7.13 4.67
C TYR A 382 -21.36 -7.60 3.45
N ASN A 383 -20.10 -7.19 3.34
CA ASN A 383 -19.22 -7.57 2.23
C ASN A 383 -19.00 -9.09 2.18
N TYR A 384 -18.67 -9.73 3.31
CA TYR A 384 -18.53 -11.19 3.38
C TYR A 384 -19.84 -11.92 3.06
N ARG A 385 -20.98 -11.40 3.52
CA ARG A 385 -22.29 -12.00 3.23
C ARG A 385 -22.65 -11.91 1.74
N MET A 386 -22.35 -10.79 1.08
CA MET A 386 -22.55 -10.63 -0.36
C MET A 386 -21.61 -11.53 -1.16
N LEU A 387 -20.33 -11.59 -0.80
CA LEU A 387 -19.36 -12.49 -1.44
C LEU A 387 -19.80 -13.95 -1.33
N ALA A 388 -20.30 -14.37 -0.16
CA ALA A 388 -20.83 -15.71 0.05
C ALA A 388 -22.10 -15.98 -0.79
N LYS A 389 -22.92 -14.95 -1.05
CA LYS A 389 -24.10 -15.06 -1.92
C LYS A 389 -23.68 -15.19 -3.39
N GLU A 390 -22.77 -14.34 -3.86
CA GLU A 390 -22.22 -14.37 -5.23
C GLU A 390 -21.51 -15.70 -5.51
N GLU A 391 -20.79 -16.26 -4.54
CA GLU A 391 -20.15 -17.56 -4.68
C GLU A 391 -21.17 -18.71 -4.81
N LYS A 392 -22.27 -18.66 -4.05
CA LYS A 392 -23.37 -19.63 -4.17
C LYS A 392 -24.06 -19.53 -5.53
N GLU A 393 -24.33 -18.31 -5.99
CA GLU A 393 -24.93 -18.07 -7.31
C GLU A 393 -24.03 -18.57 -8.44
N ARG A 394 -22.71 -18.34 -8.35
CA ARG A 394 -21.74 -18.85 -9.32
C ARG A 394 -21.69 -20.38 -9.34
N LYS A 395 -21.68 -21.03 -8.17
CA LYS A 395 -21.73 -22.50 -8.09
C LYS A 395 -23.02 -23.07 -8.67
N ALA A 396 -24.17 -22.45 -8.38
CA ALA A 396 -25.46 -22.84 -8.96
C ALA A 396 -25.50 -22.65 -10.49
N MET A 397 -24.88 -21.58 -11.01
CA MET A 397 -24.74 -21.35 -12.45
C MET A 397 -23.81 -22.39 -13.11
N GLU A 398 -22.70 -22.75 -12.46
CA GLU A 398 -21.79 -23.79 -12.94
C GLU A 398 -22.44 -25.19 -12.93
N GLU A 399 -23.26 -25.50 -11.92
CA GLU A 399 -24.05 -26.75 -11.86
C GLU A 399 -25.11 -26.80 -12.97
N THR A 400 -25.89 -25.74 -13.17
CA THR A 400 -26.87 -25.67 -14.27
C THR A 400 -26.22 -25.72 -15.67
N LEU A 401 -25.02 -25.15 -15.84
CA LEU A 401 -24.25 -25.28 -17.08
C LEU A 401 -23.74 -26.71 -17.32
N LYS A 402 -23.37 -27.44 -16.26
CA LYS A 402 -22.98 -28.85 -16.34
C LYS A 402 -24.17 -29.74 -16.66
N ASP A 403 -25.31 -29.54 -16.00
CA ASP A 403 -26.54 -30.29 -16.26
C ASP A 403 -27.05 -30.06 -17.69
N ASN A 404 -27.06 -28.81 -18.18
CA ASN A 404 -27.43 -28.52 -19.56
C ASN A 404 -26.48 -29.13 -20.60
N LYS A 405 -25.18 -29.24 -20.30
CA LYS A 405 -24.23 -29.95 -21.16
C LYS A 405 -24.51 -31.45 -21.16
N HIS A 406 -24.78 -32.04 -19.99
CA HIS A 406 -25.08 -33.46 -19.87
C HIS A 406 -26.38 -33.84 -20.60
N ILE A 407 -27.42 -33.01 -20.46
CA ILE A 407 -28.70 -33.18 -21.17
C ILE A 407 -28.49 -33.09 -22.69
N ARG A 408 -27.70 -32.11 -23.18
CA ARG A 408 -27.38 -31.99 -24.61
C ARG A 408 -26.62 -33.19 -25.16
N THR A 409 -25.63 -33.71 -24.45
CA THR A 409 -24.92 -34.93 -24.88
C THR A 409 -25.86 -36.14 -24.92
N GLU A 410 -26.77 -36.30 -23.95
CA GLU A 410 -27.76 -37.38 -23.97
C GLU A 410 -28.79 -37.22 -25.10
N THR A 411 -29.18 -35.98 -25.44
CA THR A 411 -30.11 -35.74 -26.56
C THR A 411 -29.44 -35.91 -27.93
N GLU A 412 -28.16 -35.55 -28.06
CA GLU A 412 -27.37 -35.80 -29.28
C GLU A 412 -27.11 -37.29 -29.47
N ASP A 413 -26.66 -38.01 -28.43
CA ASP A 413 -26.45 -39.46 -28.48
C ASP A 413 -27.78 -40.21 -28.73
N GLY A 414 -28.87 -39.78 -28.10
CA GLY A 414 -30.21 -40.33 -28.33
C GLY A 414 -30.73 -40.12 -29.75
N ASN A 415 -30.45 -38.95 -30.37
CA ASN A 415 -30.82 -38.67 -31.76
C ASN A 415 -29.95 -39.44 -32.78
N ILE A 416 -28.68 -39.70 -32.45
CA ILE A 416 -27.78 -40.52 -33.29
C ILE A 416 -28.27 -41.98 -33.28
N TRP A 417 -28.61 -42.51 -32.11
CA TRP A 417 -29.14 -43.88 -31.97
C TRP A 417 -30.51 -44.06 -32.63
N ALA A 418 -31.37 -43.03 -32.60
CA ALA A 418 -32.66 -43.04 -33.29
C ALA A 418 -32.50 -42.98 -34.82
N LYS A 419 -31.47 -42.29 -35.33
CA LYS A 419 -31.12 -42.28 -36.77
C LYS A 419 -30.56 -43.63 -37.23
N GLU A 420 -29.70 -44.27 -36.46
CA GLU A 420 -29.16 -45.60 -36.80
C GLU A 420 -30.27 -46.67 -36.83
N LYS A 421 -31.23 -46.64 -35.90
CA LYS A 421 -32.36 -47.58 -35.89
C LYS A 421 -33.39 -47.40 -37.00
N MET A 422 -33.44 -46.24 -37.65
CA MET A 422 -34.33 -46.03 -38.81
C MET A 422 -33.74 -46.57 -40.12
N GLN A 423 -32.49 -47.03 -40.12
CA GLN A 423 -31.79 -47.46 -41.33
C GLN A 423 -31.71 -48.98 -41.54
N ASP A 424 -32.17 -49.78 -40.56
CA ASP A 424 -32.20 -51.25 -40.64
C ASP A 424 -33.65 -51.78 -40.70
N GLY A 425 -34.12 -52.02 -41.93
CA GLY A 425 -35.32 -52.80 -42.25
C GLY A 425 -35.15 -53.46 -43.64
N PRO A 426 -35.65 -54.69 -43.86
CA PRO A 426 -34.96 -55.68 -44.68
C PRO A 426 -35.35 -55.65 -46.16
N GLU A 427 -34.38 -55.86 -47.05
CA GLU A 427 -34.64 -56.30 -48.42
C GLU A 427 -33.78 -57.54 -48.69
N VAL A 428 -34.47 -58.65 -48.95
CA VAL A 428 -33.91 -59.97 -49.26
C VAL A 428 -34.03 -60.17 -50.78
N GLU A 429 -33.11 -61.00 -51.29
CA GLU A 429 -33.18 -61.83 -52.51
C GLU A 429 -32.36 -61.36 -53.75
N PRO A 430 -31.93 -62.26 -54.65
CA PRO A 430 -30.82 -63.21 -54.44
C PRO A 430 -29.79 -63.18 -55.60
N LEU A 431 -28.56 -63.66 -55.36
CA LEU A 431 -27.70 -64.14 -56.46
C LEU A 431 -27.02 -65.46 -56.12
N ARG A 432 -27.18 -66.39 -57.05
CA ARG A 432 -26.69 -67.77 -57.10
C ARG A 432 -25.36 -67.84 -57.85
N ASP A 433 -24.57 -68.85 -57.47
CA ASP A 433 -23.51 -69.55 -58.20
C ASP A 433 -22.28 -68.69 -58.57
N GLU A 434 -21.02 -69.12 -58.43
CA GLU A 434 -20.46 -70.42 -58.74
C GLU A 434 -19.05 -70.58 -58.09
N LYS A 435 -18.51 -71.79 -58.23
CA LYS A 435 -17.38 -72.41 -57.51
C LYS A 435 -15.97 -71.87 -57.84
N GLU A 436 -15.02 -72.40 -57.05
CA GLU A 436 -13.57 -72.56 -57.29
C GLU A 436 -12.70 -71.36 -56.84
N GLY A 437 -11.62 -71.51 -56.09
CA GLY A 437 -10.94 -72.66 -55.54
C GLY A 437 -9.65 -72.23 -54.83
N LEU A 438 -9.13 -73.14 -54.01
CA LEU A 438 -7.72 -73.35 -53.67
C LEU A 438 -6.91 -72.33 -52.83
N LYS A 439 -6.34 -72.90 -51.75
CA LYS A 439 -4.93 -72.81 -51.27
C LYS A 439 -4.54 -71.51 -50.54
N LYS A 440 -4.23 -71.53 -49.23
CA LYS A 440 -3.15 -72.20 -48.46
C LYS A 440 -2.16 -71.12 -47.96
N GLU A 441 -1.64 -71.37 -46.75
CA GLU A 441 -0.34 -70.89 -46.22
C GLU A 441 -0.24 -69.38 -45.86
N VAL A 442 0.43 -68.91 -44.79
CA VAL A 442 1.36 -69.51 -43.83
C VAL A 442 1.43 -68.69 -42.54
N ASN A 443 1.61 -69.44 -41.46
CA ASN A 443 2.24 -69.20 -40.16
C ASN A 443 3.20 -67.99 -39.99
N GLY A 444 3.05 -67.26 -38.87
CA GLY A 444 4.08 -67.03 -37.83
C GLY A 444 5.29 -66.10 -38.07
N LYS A 445 5.47 -65.13 -37.14
CA LYS A 445 6.71 -64.70 -36.41
C LYS A 445 6.41 -63.35 -35.71
N SER A 446 6.50 -63.15 -34.39
CA SER A 446 7.55 -63.40 -33.37
C SER A 446 8.74 -62.43 -33.44
N GLU A 447 8.92 -61.69 -32.33
CA GLU A 447 10.14 -61.00 -31.82
C GLU A 447 10.62 -59.77 -32.61
N VAL A 448 11.01 -58.64 -31.99
CA VAL A 448 11.70 -58.36 -30.71
C VAL A 448 11.15 -57.10 -30.06
#